data_AF-A0A926ZAX1-F1
#
_entry.id   AF-A0A926ZAX1-F1
#
_cell.length_a   1.000
_cell.length_b   1.000
_cell.length_c   1.000
_cell.angle_alpha   90.00
_cell.angle_beta   90.00
_cell.angle_gamma   90.00
#
_symmetry.space_group_name_H-M   'P 1'
#
loop_
_entity.id
_entity.type
_entity.pdbx_description
1 polymer ?
#
loop_
_entity_poly.entity_id
_entity_poly.type
_entity_poly.pdbx_seq_one_letter_code
_entity_poly.pdbx_strand_id
1 'polypeptide(L)'
;MTQPTLKEWAVVVAALEYGHTILLLRKGGIRETGGTFAIQEPQFWLFPTYEHQKAQWLKPEYGHLLQTAPAAPPTGTPVPPPHVVASWAEVTHTAQITTEDVAEALYPFHVWSPELVSKRLTWKPQQPLYGVLLRVYRLEQGLELEDQPAYGGCKSWLKLPLPPMEAGAAGCMPVLSNDVYDQKVRELSAIAHFTPL
;
A
#
# COMPACT_ATOMS: atom_id res chain seq x y z
N MET A 1 10.08 17.45 12.40
CA MET A 1 8.69 17.50 11.88
C MET A 1 8.22 16.07 11.69
N THR A 2 6.93 15.77 11.81
CA THR A 2 6.42 14.41 11.58
C THR A 2 5.65 14.32 10.27
N GLN A 3 5.75 13.17 9.60
CA GLN A 3 5.13 12.90 8.32
C GLN A 3 4.04 11.83 8.45
N PRO A 4 2.97 11.89 7.65
CA PRO A 4 2.01 10.81 7.56
C PRO A 4 2.69 9.54 7.04
N THR A 5 2.36 8.42 7.66
CA THR A 5 2.94 7.12 7.32
C THR A 5 1.86 6.05 7.37
N LEU A 6 1.66 5.38 6.24
CA LEU A 6 0.73 4.28 6.11
C LEU A 6 1.45 2.98 6.47
N LYS A 7 1.00 2.34 7.54
CA LYS A 7 1.37 0.98 7.90
C LYS A 7 0.57 -0.01 7.06
N GLU A 8 1.29 -0.85 6.31
CA GLU A 8 0.72 -1.85 5.42
C GLU A 8 1.58 -3.12 5.45
N TRP A 9 1.00 -4.26 5.07
CA TRP A 9 1.70 -5.53 5.06
C TRP A 9 2.99 -5.45 4.24
N ALA A 10 4.08 -5.97 4.81
CA ALA A 10 5.42 -5.88 4.23
C ALA A 10 5.46 -6.42 2.79
N VAL A 11 4.70 -7.47 2.49
CA VAL A 11 4.59 -8.01 1.13
C VAL A 11 3.93 -7.05 0.14
N VAL A 12 2.96 -6.25 0.59
CA VAL A 12 2.28 -5.25 -0.23
C VAL A 12 3.22 -4.07 -0.48
N VAL A 13 3.92 -3.61 0.56
CA VAL A 13 4.95 -2.58 0.44
C VAL A 13 6.04 -3.03 -0.53
N ALA A 14 6.54 -4.26 -0.39
CA ALA A 14 7.51 -4.81 -1.32
C ALA A 14 6.99 -4.87 -2.77
N ALA A 15 5.75 -5.33 -2.99
CA ALA A 15 5.16 -5.37 -4.33
C ALA A 15 5.02 -3.97 -4.96
N LEU A 16 4.75 -2.95 -4.15
CA LEU A 16 4.75 -1.53 -4.56
C LEU A 16 6.18 -1.04 -4.87
N GLU A 17 7.15 -1.34 -4.01
CA GLU A 17 8.57 -0.95 -4.15
C GLU A 17 9.29 -1.60 -5.34
N TYR A 18 8.89 -2.82 -5.73
CA TYR A 18 9.37 -3.51 -6.92
C TYR A 18 8.55 -3.20 -8.18
N GLY A 19 7.49 -2.38 -8.07
CA GLY A 19 6.66 -2.00 -9.21
C GLY A 19 5.81 -3.14 -9.78
N HIS A 20 5.64 -4.24 -9.02
CA HIS A 20 4.77 -5.36 -9.40
C HIS A 20 3.30 -4.91 -9.47
N THR A 21 2.92 -3.94 -8.64
CA THR A 21 1.59 -3.32 -8.63
C THR A 21 1.68 -1.82 -8.37
N ILE A 22 0.67 -1.09 -8.82
CA ILE A 22 0.39 0.30 -8.39
C ILE A 22 -0.95 0.41 -7.64
N LEU A 23 -1.68 -0.71 -7.48
CA LEU A 23 -3.04 -0.76 -6.95
C LEU A 23 -3.04 -1.24 -5.50
N LEU A 24 -3.55 -0.40 -4.60
CA LEU A 24 -3.83 -0.75 -3.22
C LEU A 24 -5.33 -0.88 -2.99
N LEU A 25 -5.78 -2.00 -2.43
CA LEU A 25 -7.18 -2.24 -2.06
C LEU A 25 -7.43 -1.94 -0.58
N ARG A 26 -8.36 -1.04 -0.27
CA ARG A 26 -8.65 -0.59 1.11
C ARG A 26 -10.13 -0.47 1.41
N LYS A 27 -10.59 -1.03 2.53
CA LYS A 27 -11.95 -0.81 3.07
C LYS A 27 -12.05 0.44 3.96
N GLY A 28 -10.93 1.12 4.22
CA GLY A 28 -10.85 2.29 5.09
C GLY A 28 -9.41 2.73 5.32
N GLY A 29 -9.23 3.79 6.11
CA GLY A 29 -7.91 4.36 6.36
C GLY A 29 -7.42 5.22 5.19
N ILE A 30 -8.32 5.93 4.52
CA ILE A 30 -8.05 7.18 3.83
C ILE A 30 -9.22 8.07 4.30
N ARG A 31 -8.91 9.08 5.12
CA ARG A 31 -9.84 9.65 6.11
C ARG A 31 -11.10 10.27 5.48
N GLU A 32 -12.24 9.58 5.61
CA GLU A 32 -13.55 10.10 5.22
C GLU A 32 -13.89 11.38 5.98
N THR A 33 -14.31 12.42 5.26
CA THR A 33 -14.82 13.66 5.85
C THR A 33 -16.28 13.81 5.39
N GLY A 34 -17.23 13.76 6.34
CA GLY A 34 -18.65 13.95 6.04
C GLY A 34 -19.35 12.81 5.30
N GLY A 35 -18.79 11.58 5.30
CA GLY A 35 -19.38 10.42 4.61
C GLY A 35 -18.97 10.27 3.14
N THR A 36 -18.13 11.17 2.63
CA THR A 36 -17.44 11.08 1.34
C THR A 36 -16.00 10.61 1.55
N PHE A 37 -15.53 9.73 0.66
CA PHE A 37 -14.13 9.37 0.57
C PHE A 37 -13.29 10.63 0.36
N ALA A 38 -12.35 10.90 1.26
CA ALA A 38 -11.46 12.02 1.15
C ALA A 38 -10.04 11.58 1.51
N ILE A 39 -9.09 11.92 0.66
CA ILE A 39 -7.67 11.67 0.93
C ILE A 39 -7.14 12.87 1.68
N GLN A 40 -7.07 12.76 3.01
CA GLN A 40 -6.55 13.86 3.84
C GLN A 40 -5.04 14.05 3.68
N GLU A 41 -4.32 12.99 3.33
CA GLU A 41 -2.86 12.99 3.18
C GLU A 41 -2.56 12.31 1.83
N PRO A 42 -2.48 13.07 0.71
CA PRO A 42 -2.27 12.51 -0.63
C PRO A 42 -0.88 11.91 -0.80
N GLN A 43 0.05 12.28 0.07
CA GLN A 43 1.42 11.76 0.11
C GLN A 43 1.69 11.17 1.49
N PHE A 44 2.32 10.01 1.54
CA PHE A 44 2.67 9.35 2.80
C PHE A 44 3.82 8.36 2.63
N TRP A 45 4.58 8.16 3.71
CA TRP A 45 5.57 7.09 3.79
C TRP A 45 4.91 5.71 3.89
N LEU A 46 5.54 4.68 3.35
CA LEU A 46 5.11 3.29 3.47
C LEU A 46 5.90 2.61 4.59
N PHE A 47 5.19 2.15 5.62
CA PHE A 47 5.79 1.40 6.73
C PHE A 47 5.43 -0.08 6.60
N PRO A 48 6.40 -0.95 6.29
CA PRO A 48 6.15 -2.39 6.18
C PRO A 48 5.89 -2.99 7.57
N THR A 49 4.78 -3.73 7.71
CA THR A 49 4.47 -4.51 8.92
C THR A 49 4.22 -5.98 8.62
N TYR A 50 4.56 -6.84 9.59
CA TYR A 50 4.30 -8.28 9.53
C TYR A 50 3.17 -8.68 10.48
N GLU A 51 2.59 -7.70 11.19
CA GLU A 51 1.46 -7.90 12.09
C GLU A 51 0.26 -8.45 11.31
N HIS A 52 -0.20 -9.63 11.72
CA HIS A 52 -1.31 -10.36 11.11
C HIS A 52 -1.16 -10.69 9.62
N GLN A 53 0.03 -10.50 9.03
CA GLN A 53 0.30 -10.98 7.68
C GLN A 53 0.17 -12.51 7.70
N LYS A 54 -0.64 -13.06 6.78
CA LYS A 54 -0.78 -14.51 6.63
C LYS A 54 -0.66 -14.87 5.15
N ALA A 55 0.19 -15.84 4.86
CA ALA A 55 0.44 -16.31 3.50
C ALA A 55 -0.86 -16.74 2.78
N GLN A 56 -1.81 -17.32 3.51
CA GLN A 56 -3.12 -17.75 2.96
C GLN A 56 -3.97 -16.61 2.34
N TRP A 57 -3.66 -15.35 2.64
CA TRP A 57 -4.37 -14.18 2.10
C TRP A 57 -3.69 -13.56 0.89
N LEU A 58 -2.58 -14.15 0.46
CA LEU A 58 -1.77 -13.70 -0.66
C LEU A 58 -1.86 -14.75 -1.75
N LYS A 59 -1.66 -14.32 -2.99
CA LYS A 59 -1.53 -15.27 -4.09
C LYS A 59 -0.21 -16.03 -3.99
N PRO A 60 -0.15 -17.31 -4.38
CA PRO A 60 1.04 -18.15 -4.26
C PRO A 60 2.30 -17.52 -4.87
N GLU A 61 2.17 -16.82 -6.00
CA GLU A 61 3.28 -16.18 -6.70
C GLU A 61 3.95 -15.07 -5.89
N TYR A 62 3.26 -14.44 -4.94
CA TYR A 62 3.85 -13.45 -4.03
C TYR A 62 4.45 -14.08 -2.77
N GLY A 63 4.38 -15.41 -2.63
CA GLY A 63 4.98 -16.13 -1.52
C GLY A 63 6.49 -15.91 -1.39
N HIS A 64 7.20 -15.70 -2.51
CA HIS A 64 8.64 -15.39 -2.49
C HIS A 64 8.93 -14.03 -1.84
N LEU A 65 8.04 -13.04 -2.01
CA LEU A 65 8.19 -11.72 -1.40
C LEU A 65 8.08 -11.75 0.13
N LEU A 66 7.46 -12.80 0.69
CA LEU A 66 7.47 -13.04 2.14
C LEU A 66 8.88 -13.36 2.66
N GLN A 67 9.81 -13.77 1.80
CA GLN A 67 11.16 -14.20 2.14
C GLN A 67 12.24 -13.20 1.71
N THR A 68 11.99 -12.37 0.70
CA THR A 68 12.96 -11.40 0.16
C THR A 68 12.95 -10.04 0.83
N ALA A 69 12.00 -9.77 1.73
CA ALA A 69 12.10 -8.61 2.61
C ALA A 69 13.24 -8.87 3.62
N PRO A 70 14.25 -7.98 3.73
CA PRO A 70 15.39 -8.20 4.61
C PRO A 70 14.88 -8.47 6.04
N ALA A 71 15.24 -9.62 6.59
CA ALA A 71 14.82 -10.09 7.91
C ALA A 71 13.30 -10.24 8.12
N ALA A 72 12.55 -10.78 7.15
CA ALA A 72 11.17 -11.21 7.39
C ALA A 72 11.14 -12.29 8.50
N PRO A 73 10.64 -11.97 9.71
CA PRO A 73 10.51 -12.98 10.74
C PRO A 73 9.26 -13.83 10.42
N PRO A 74 9.06 -15.01 11.02
CA PRO A 74 7.88 -15.85 10.76
C PRO A 74 6.58 -15.04 10.82
N THR A 75 5.62 -15.28 9.92
CA THR A 75 4.33 -14.54 9.91
C THR A 75 3.71 -14.44 11.30
N GLY A 76 3.48 -13.22 11.79
CA GLY A 76 2.96 -12.95 13.14
C GLY A 76 4.03 -12.69 14.21
N THR A 77 5.31 -12.64 13.86
CA THR A 77 6.38 -12.21 14.76
C THR A 77 6.73 -10.73 14.51
N PRO A 78 7.00 -9.93 15.56
CA PRO A 78 7.48 -8.57 15.42
C PRO A 78 8.81 -8.54 14.66
N VAL A 79 8.97 -7.58 13.74
CA VAL A 79 10.28 -7.31 13.11
C VAL A 79 11.23 -6.80 14.18
N PRO A 80 12.39 -7.45 14.37
CA PRO A 80 13.37 -6.91 15.29
C PRO A 80 13.88 -5.56 14.75
N PRO A 81 14.00 -4.52 15.60
CA PRO A 81 14.53 -3.24 15.15
C PRO A 81 15.96 -3.32 14.62
N PRO A 82 16.38 -2.34 13.80
CA PRO A 82 15.61 -1.15 13.42
C PRO A 82 14.52 -1.43 12.37
N HIS A 83 13.41 -0.67 12.41
CA HIS A 83 12.42 -0.69 11.33
C HIS A 83 12.95 0.14 10.16
N VAL A 84 12.91 -0.39 8.94
CA VAL A 84 13.40 0.31 7.76
C VAL A 84 12.22 0.83 6.94
N VAL A 85 12.21 2.14 6.68
CA VAL A 85 11.27 2.80 5.77
C VAL A 85 12.05 3.28 4.55
N ALA A 86 11.77 2.70 3.38
CA ALA A 86 12.54 2.94 2.17
C ALA A 86 11.73 3.58 1.03
N SER A 87 10.45 3.85 1.24
CA SER A 87 9.59 4.38 0.19
C SER A 87 8.46 5.25 0.71
N TRP A 88 8.00 6.16 -0.14
CA TRP A 88 6.77 6.91 0.05
C TRP A 88 5.94 6.83 -1.23
N ALA A 89 4.66 7.14 -1.10
CA ALA A 89 3.71 7.09 -2.18
C ALA A 89 2.87 8.35 -2.23
N GLU A 90 2.50 8.71 -3.45
CA GLU A 90 1.48 9.69 -3.76
C GLU A 90 0.25 8.98 -4.33
N VAL A 91 -0.94 9.33 -3.85
CA VAL A 91 -2.18 8.87 -4.46
C VAL A 91 -2.47 9.70 -5.70
N THR A 92 -2.58 9.03 -6.83
CA THR A 92 -2.87 9.70 -8.11
C THR A 92 -4.34 9.55 -8.51
N HIS A 93 -4.94 8.38 -8.26
CA HIS A 93 -6.31 8.08 -8.65
C HIS A 93 -6.99 7.16 -7.65
N THR A 94 -8.33 7.21 -7.60
CA THR A 94 -9.13 6.28 -6.80
C THR A 94 -10.39 5.83 -7.51
N ALA A 95 -10.86 4.63 -7.16
CA ALA A 95 -12.11 4.06 -7.63
C ALA A 95 -12.84 3.35 -6.49
N GLN A 96 -14.16 3.34 -6.54
CA GLN A 96 -14.97 2.44 -5.73
C GLN A 96 -15.15 1.11 -6.44
N ILE A 97 -14.79 0.03 -5.76
CA ILE A 97 -14.95 -1.36 -6.20
C ILE A 97 -16.15 -1.92 -5.44
N THR A 98 -17.26 -2.09 -6.15
CA THR A 98 -18.57 -2.41 -5.56
C THR A 98 -19.14 -3.75 -6.02
N THR A 99 -18.56 -4.37 -7.05
CA THR A 99 -19.02 -5.65 -7.60
C THR A 99 -17.89 -6.69 -7.63
N GLU A 100 -18.26 -7.96 -7.55
CA GLU A 100 -17.30 -9.08 -7.65
C GLU A 100 -16.65 -9.11 -9.02
N ASP A 101 -17.41 -8.86 -10.11
CA ASP A 101 -16.88 -8.83 -11.48
C ASP A 101 -15.72 -7.84 -11.66
N VAL A 102 -15.84 -6.64 -11.07
CA VAL A 102 -14.76 -5.64 -11.11
C VAL A 102 -13.58 -6.10 -10.26
N ALA A 103 -13.84 -6.71 -9.10
CA ALA A 103 -12.79 -7.24 -8.23
C ALA A 103 -12.02 -8.40 -8.90
N GLU A 104 -12.71 -9.27 -9.63
CA GLU A 104 -12.14 -10.36 -10.42
C GLU A 104 -11.32 -9.80 -11.58
N ALA A 105 -11.82 -8.81 -12.31
CA ALA A 105 -11.06 -8.17 -13.39
C ALA A 105 -9.80 -7.44 -12.88
N LEU A 106 -9.85 -6.88 -11.66
CA LEU A 106 -8.69 -6.27 -11.00
C LEU A 106 -7.72 -7.29 -10.40
N TYR A 107 -8.10 -8.56 -10.33
CA TYR A 107 -7.30 -9.61 -9.70
C TYR A 107 -5.84 -9.60 -10.17
N PRO A 108 -5.50 -9.56 -11.48
CA PRO A 108 -4.10 -9.60 -11.93
C PRO A 108 -3.21 -8.47 -11.39
N PHE A 109 -3.80 -7.38 -10.91
CA PHE A 109 -3.11 -6.14 -10.59
C PHE A 109 -2.80 -5.96 -9.10
N HIS A 110 -3.08 -6.92 -8.23
CA HIS A 110 -2.75 -6.83 -6.80
C HIS A 110 -2.24 -8.15 -6.23
N VAL A 111 -1.80 -8.12 -4.96
CA VAL A 111 -1.18 -9.29 -4.28
C VAL A 111 -2.16 -10.21 -3.55
N TRP A 112 -3.39 -9.74 -3.33
CA TRP A 112 -4.38 -10.43 -2.51
C TRP A 112 -4.98 -11.67 -3.19
N SER A 113 -5.26 -12.70 -2.39
CA SER A 113 -6.00 -13.87 -2.84
C SER A 113 -7.48 -13.54 -3.12
N PRO A 114 -8.18 -14.31 -3.96
CA PRO A 114 -9.60 -14.09 -4.23
C PRO A 114 -10.45 -14.09 -2.95
N GLU A 115 -10.14 -15.00 -2.01
CA GLU A 115 -10.88 -15.15 -0.75
C GLU A 115 -10.77 -13.90 0.13
N LEU A 116 -9.61 -13.25 0.18
CA LEU A 116 -9.45 -12.01 0.94
C LEU A 116 -10.24 -10.87 0.31
N VAL A 117 -10.19 -10.74 -1.03
CA VAL A 117 -10.88 -9.68 -1.75
C VAL A 117 -12.39 -9.81 -1.59
N SER A 118 -12.93 -11.00 -1.83
CA SER A 118 -14.36 -11.28 -1.66
C SER A 118 -14.82 -11.04 -0.21
N LYS A 119 -14.02 -11.47 0.78
CA LYS A 119 -14.27 -11.18 2.20
C LYS A 119 -14.27 -9.69 2.51
N ARG A 120 -13.35 -8.92 1.91
CA ARG A 120 -13.32 -7.45 2.10
C ARG A 120 -14.52 -6.80 1.45
N LEU A 121 -14.88 -7.20 0.23
CA LEU A 121 -16.01 -6.64 -0.50
C LEU A 121 -17.32 -6.81 0.28
N THR A 122 -17.57 -8.00 0.81
CA THR A 122 -18.77 -8.36 1.58
C THR A 122 -18.77 -7.82 3.02
N TRP A 123 -17.60 -7.54 3.61
CA TRP A 123 -17.50 -6.97 4.95
C TRP A 123 -17.92 -5.50 4.98
N LYS A 124 -18.92 -5.16 5.82
CA LYS A 124 -19.58 -3.83 5.83
C LYS A 124 -20.01 -3.41 4.41
N PRO A 125 -21.03 -4.05 3.84
CA PRO A 125 -21.43 -3.82 2.44
C PRO A 125 -21.90 -2.39 2.18
N GLN A 126 -22.23 -1.62 3.22
CA GLN A 126 -22.55 -0.19 3.12
C GLN A 126 -21.31 0.68 2.88
N GLN A 127 -20.09 0.14 3.02
CA GLN A 127 -18.83 0.81 2.73
C GLN A 127 -18.18 0.15 1.51
N PRO A 128 -17.84 0.90 0.45
CA PRO A 128 -17.21 0.34 -0.73
C PRO A 128 -15.78 -0.12 -0.41
N LEU A 129 -15.26 -1.05 -1.21
CA LEU A 129 -13.83 -1.33 -1.25
C LEU A 129 -13.21 -0.28 -2.17
N TYR A 130 -12.19 0.43 -1.73
CA TYR A 130 -11.50 1.41 -2.56
C TYR A 130 -10.31 0.78 -3.26
N GLY A 131 -10.20 1.02 -4.56
CA GLY A 131 -8.96 0.89 -5.31
C GLY A 131 -8.23 2.24 -5.28
N VAL A 132 -6.95 2.22 -4.97
CA VAL A 132 -6.11 3.42 -4.84
C VAL A 132 -4.87 3.22 -5.68
N LEU A 133 -4.65 4.09 -6.66
CA LEU A 133 -3.45 4.06 -7.51
C LEU A 133 -2.35 4.91 -6.87
N LEU A 134 -1.19 4.30 -6.68
CA LEU A 134 -0.07 4.90 -5.96
C LEU A 134 1.12 5.13 -6.90
N ARG A 135 1.58 6.36 -6.99
CA ARG A 135 2.90 6.69 -7.55
C ARG A 135 3.93 6.52 -6.45
N VAL A 136 4.74 5.46 -6.56
CA VAL A 136 5.69 5.07 -5.51
C VAL A 136 7.08 5.58 -5.84
N TYR A 137 7.74 6.13 -4.83
CA TYR A 137 9.12 6.60 -4.88
C TYR A 137 9.93 5.84 -3.84
N ARG A 138 11.10 5.37 -4.23
CA ARG A 138 11.98 4.57 -3.38
C ARG A 138 13.30 5.29 -3.18
N LEU A 139 13.81 5.23 -1.96
CA LEU A 139 15.12 5.76 -1.60
C LEU A 139 16.20 4.73 -1.94
N GLU A 140 17.36 5.22 -2.37
CA GLU A 140 18.55 4.39 -2.55
C GLU A 140 18.98 3.73 -1.22
N GLN A 141 18.88 4.47 -0.11
CA GLN A 141 19.13 3.98 1.24
C GLN A 141 17.90 4.20 2.12
N GLY A 142 17.39 3.13 2.72
CA GLY A 142 16.25 3.18 3.63
C GLY A 142 16.59 3.94 4.92
N LEU A 143 15.56 4.53 5.52
CA LEU A 143 15.66 5.25 6.79
C LEU A 143 15.40 4.28 7.93
N GLU A 144 16.35 4.18 8.84
CA GLU A 144 16.19 3.39 10.06
C GLU A 144 15.41 4.18 11.11
N LEU A 145 14.43 3.51 11.71
CA LEU A 145 13.64 4.01 12.82
C LEU A 145 13.89 3.13 14.04
N GLU A 146 14.22 3.78 15.15
CA GLU A 146 14.24 3.13 16.46
C GLU A 146 12.85 2.58 16.80
N ASP A 147 12.80 1.39 17.40
CA ASP A 147 11.53 0.79 17.79
C ASP A 147 10.80 1.67 18.81
N GLN A 148 9.51 1.87 18.58
CA GLN A 148 8.64 2.56 19.53
C GLN A 148 7.34 1.77 19.68
N PRO A 149 6.80 1.66 20.91
CA PRO A 149 5.51 1.01 21.15
C PRO A 149 4.36 1.58 20.30
N ALA A 150 4.48 2.85 19.90
CA ALA A 150 3.50 3.53 19.04
C ALA A 150 3.37 2.94 17.63
N TYR A 151 4.37 2.17 17.16
CA TYR A 151 4.36 1.57 15.82
C TYR A 151 3.56 0.27 15.77
N GLY A 152 3.34 -0.37 16.92
CA GLY A 152 2.59 -1.61 17.03
C GLY A 152 1.06 -1.46 17.00
N GLY A 153 0.37 -2.58 16.81
CA GLY A 153 -1.08 -2.70 16.95
C GLY A 153 -1.90 -2.28 15.72
N CYS A 154 -3.24 -2.32 15.81
CA CYS A 154 -4.12 -2.26 14.62
C CYS A 154 -4.27 -0.88 13.94
N LYS A 155 -3.48 0.14 14.30
CA LYS A 155 -3.56 1.47 13.67
C LYS A 155 -2.85 1.45 12.32
N SER A 156 -3.56 1.82 11.25
CA SER A 156 -2.96 1.91 9.91
C SER A 156 -2.17 3.19 9.66
N TRP A 157 -2.43 4.27 10.41
CA TRP A 157 -1.75 5.56 10.21
C TRP A 157 -0.89 5.92 11.41
N LEU A 158 0.35 6.29 11.10
CA LEU A 158 1.35 6.78 12.02
C LEU A 158 1.76 8.21 11.61
N LYS A 159 2.33 8.95 12.56
CA LYS A 159 3.02 10.21 12.32
C LYS A 159 4.46 10.06 12.79
N LEU A 160 5.37 9.86 11.85
CA LEU A 160 6.76 9.46 12.13
C LEU A 160 7.73 10.62 11.88
N PRO A 161 8.86 10.70 12.59
CA PRO A 161 9.86 11.76 12.43
C PRO A 161 10.71 11.54 11.15
N LEU A 162 10.06 11.49 9.99
CA LEU A 162 10.67 11.27 8.68
C LEU A 162 10.89 12.61 7.95
N PRO A 163 11.84 12.67 6.99
CA PRO A 163 12.05 13.87 6.18
C PRO A 163 10.84 14.15 5.27
N PRO A 164 10.70 15.39 4.76
CA PRO A 164 9.71 15.72 3.74
C PRO A 164 9.80 14.79 2.51
N MET A 165 8.65 14.52 1.90
CA MET A 165 8.53 13.71 0.70
C MET A 165 8.78 14.60 -0.51
N GLU A 166 9.94 14.47 -1.15
CA GLU A 166 10.33 15.29 -2.29
C GLU A 166 10.92 14.39 -3.38
N ALA A 167 10.28 14.36 -4.56
CA ALA A 167 10.77 13.60 -5.69
C ALA A 167 12.11 14.18 -6.18
N GLY A 168 13.14 13.33 -6.31
CA GLY A 168 14.47 13.75 -6.72
C GLY A 168 15.38 14.29 -5.60
N ALA A 169 14.86 14.48 -4.38
CA ALA A 169 15.69 14.76 -3.22
C ALA A 169 16.33 13.45 -2.70
N ALA A 170 17.58 13.54 -2.21
CA ALA A 170 18.26 12.47 -1.46
C ALA A 170 18.25 11.06 -2.10
N GLY A 171 18.38 10.97 -3.44
CA GLY A 171 18.40 9.67 -4.13
C GLY A 171 17.03 8.97 -4.18
N CYS A 172 15.94 9.72 -3.99
CA CYS A 172 14.59 9.20 -4.10
C CYS A 172 14.11 9.19 -5.56
N MET A 173 13.92 8.00 -6.11
CA MET A 173 13.55 7.79 -7.51
C MET A 173 12.16 7.18 -7.64
N PRO A 174 11.39 7.53 -8.68
CA PRO A 174 10.14 6.84 -8.95
C PRO A 174 10.42 5.38 -9.31
N VAL A 175 9.64 4.46 -8.75
CA VAL A 175 9.80 3.01 -8.98
C VAL A 175 9.52 2.63 -10.44
N LEU A 176 8.60 3.33 -11.09
CA LEU A 176 8.27 3.15 -12.51
C LEU A 176 8.57 4.44 -13.28
N SER A 177 8.91 4.37 -14.57
CA SER A 177 8.90 5.58 -15.41
C SER A 177 7.49 6.16 -15.53
N ASN A 178 7.36 7.41 -15.96
CA ASN A 178 6.04 8.04 -16.17
C ASN A 178 5.23 7.26 -17.22
N ASP A 179 5.85 6.89 -18.35
CA ASP A 179 5.16 6.15 -19.42
C ASP A 179 4.59 4.80 -18.96
N VAL A 180 5.38 4.04 -18.18
CA VAL A 180 4.95 2.73 -17.65
C VAL A 180 3.85 2.92 -16.60
N TYR A 181 3.95 3.95 -15.77
CA TYR A 181 2.92 4.27 -14.79
C TYR A 181 1.60 4.64 -15.46
N ASP A 182 1.64 5.55 -16.44
CA ASP A 182 0.46 6.01 -17.17
C ASP A 182 -0.19 4.88 -17.96
N GLN A 183 0.62 3.95 -18.50
CA GLN A 183 0.09 2.74 -19.12
C GLN A 183 -0.70 1.89 -18.13
N LYS A 184 -0.17 1.65 -16.92
CA LYS A 184 -0.88 0.90 -15.88
C LYS A 184 -2.14 1.61 -15.40
N VAL A 185 -2.11 2.95 -15.28
CA VAL A 185 -3.31 3.74 -14.96
C VAL A 185 -4.38 3.54 -16.03
N ARG A 186 -4.03 3.62 -17.32
CA ARG A 186 -4.99 3.40 -18.42
C ARG A 186 -5.57 1.99 -18.40
N GLU A 187 -4.74 0.97 -18.17
CA GLU A 187 -5.17 -0.42 -18.07
C GLU A 187 -6.17 -0.64 -16.93
N LEU A 188 -5.87 -0.11 -15.74
CA LEU A 188 -6.76 -0.19 -14.58
C LEU A 188 -8.03 0.64 -14.76
N SER A 189 -7.93 1.79 -15.42
CA SER A 189 -9.07 2.67 -15.72
C SER A 189 -10.02 2.08 -16.77
N ALA A 190 -9.56 1.12 -17.57
CA ALA A 190 -10.41 0.36 -18.48
C ALA A 190 -11.29 -0.67 -17.73
N ILE A 191 -10.92 -1.02 -16.49
CA ILE A 191 -11.63 -2.01 -15.65
C ILE A 191 -12.59 -1.32 -14.68
N ALA A 192 -12.13 -0.24 -14.04
CA ALA A 192 -12.92 0.52 -13.06
C ALA A 192 -12.74 2.03 -13.28
N HIS A 193 -13.73 2.83 -12.90
CA HIS A 193 -13.67 4.28 -13.05
C HIS A 193 -12.73 4.92 -12.01
N PHE A 194 -11.43 4.91 -12.30
CA PHE A 194 -10.41 5.59 -11.51
C PHE A 194 -10.41 7.08 -11.83
N THR A 195 -10.82 7.90 -10.87
CA THR A 195 -10.77 9.36 -10.99
C THR A 195 -9.46 9.89 -10.42
N PRO A 196 -8.80 10.83 -11.10
CA PRO A 196 -7.65 11.55 -10.53
C PRO A 196 -8.02 12.20 -9.18
N LEU A 197 -7.04 12.33 -8.30
CA LEU A 197 -7.17 13.07 -7.06
C LEU A 197 -7.08 14.59 -7.27
#